data_AF-A0A3D2LBT4-F1
#
_entry.id   AF-A0A3D2LBT4-F1
#
_cell.length_a   1.000
_cell.length_b   1.000
_cell.length_c   1.000
_cell.angle_alpha   90.00
_cell.angle_beta   90.00
_cell.angle_gamma   90.00
#
_symmetry.space_group_name_H-M   'P 1'
#
loop_
_entity.id
_entity.type
_entity.pdbx_description
1 polymer ?
#
loop_
_entity_poly.entity_id
_entity_poly.type
_entity_poly.pdbx_seq_one_letter_code
_entity_poly.pdbx_strand_id
1 'polypeptide(L)' 'MAEIISAPPSGRPALVLNADFRPLSYYPLSLWPWQEVVKAVFLDRVDIIA' A
#
# COMPACT_ATOMS: atom_id res chain seq x y z
N MET A 1 -12.43 12.04 7.01
CA MET A 1 -13.57 11.37 6.35
C MET A 1 -12.98 10.35 5.40
N ALA A 2 -13.07 9.04 5.72
CA ALA A 2 -12.52 7.99 4.88
C ALA A 2 -13.58 7.59 3.83
N GLU A 3 -13.26 7.83 2.57
CA GLU A 3 -14.13 7.44 1.45
C GLU A 3 -14.01 5.93 1.25
N ILE A 4 -15.14 5.23 1.38
CA ILE A 4 -15.23 3.80 1.10
C ILE A 4 -15.32 3.63 -0.41
N ILE A 5 -14.22 3.22 -1.03
CA ILE A 5 -14.15 3.01 -2.48
C ILE A 5 -15.04 1.79 -2.83
N SER A 6 -16.17 2.03 -3.50
CA SER A 6 -17.18 1.01 -3.83
C SER A 6 -16.81 0.13 -5.03
N ALA A 7 -15.76 0.50 -5.77
CA ALA A 7 -15.16 -0.27 -6.84
C ALA A 7 -13.66 -0.44 -6.57
N PRO A 8 -13.03 -1.57 -6.94
CA PRO A 8 -11.58 -1.68 -6.85
C PRO A 8 -10.97 -0.51 -7.62
N PRO A 9 -10.03 0.25 -7.03
CA PRO A 9 -9.41 1.36 -7.72
C PRO A 9 -8.81 0.81 -9.01
N SER A 10 -9.26 1.30 -10.15
CA SER A 10 -8.73 0.92 -11.47
C SER A 10 -7.21 1.12 -11.45
N GLY A 11 -6.47 0.03 -11.34
CA GLY A 11 -5.05 0.05 -11.03
C GLY A 11 -4.59 -1.25 -10.37
N ARG A 12 -3.28 -1.46 -10.28
CA ARG A 12 -2.67 -2.56 -9.52
C ARG A 12 -2.22 -1.94 -8.18
N PRO A 13 -3.04 -1.86 -7.13
CA PRO A 13 -2.59 -1.32 -5.85
C PRO A 13 -1.61 -2.28 -5.18
N ALA A 14 -0.73 -1.75 -4.35
CA ALA A 14 0.21 -2.52 -3.55
C ALA A 14 -0.08 -2.29 -2.06
N LEU A 15 -0.06 -3.38 -1.30
CA LEU A 15 -0.25 -3.35 0.15
C LEU A 15 1.07 -2.97 0.81
N VAL A 16 1.09 -1.86 1.53
CA VAL A 16 2.25 -1.41 2.31
C VAL A 16 1.96 -1.67 3.78
N LEU A 17 2.86 -2.39 4.44
CA LEU A 17 2.75 -2.75 5.85
C LEU A 17 3.70 -1.88 6.69
N ASN A 18 3.43 -1.81 7.99
CA ASN A 18 4.40 -1.28 8.94
C ASN A 18 5.59 -2.25 9.09
N ALA A 19 6.69 -1.80 9.71
CA ALA A 19 7.89 -2.59 9.98
C ALA A 19 7.61 -3.91 10.75
N ASP A 20 6.54 -3.94 11.55
CA ASP A 20 6.08 -5.14 12.25
C ASP A 20 5.21 -6.08 11.39
N PHE A 21 5.15 -5.87 10.07
CA PHE A 21 4.30 -6.59 9.12
C PHE A 21 2.79 -6.55 9.44
N ARG A 22 2.36 -5.51 10.16
CA ARG A 22 0.95 -5.27 10.48
C ARG A 22 0.37 -4.18 9.57
N PRO A 23 -0.93 -4.25 9.24
CA PRO A 23 -1.58 -3.19 8.49
C PRO A 23 -1.54 -1.89 9.30
N LEU A 24 -1.05 -0.81 8.68
CA LEU A 24 -0.98 0.51 9.32
C LEU A 24 -2.40 1.09 9.51
N SER A 25 -3.32 0.78 8.61
CA SER A 25 -4.76 1.04 8.71
C SER A 25 -5.55 -0.23 8.40
N TYR A 26 -6.62 -0.50 9.15
CA TYR A 26 -7.50 -1.65 8.90
C TYR A 26 -8.58 -1.38 7.84
N TYR A 27 -8.99 -0.11 7.66
CA TYR A 27 -9.93 0.27 6.61
C TYR A 27 -9.85 1.77 6.21
N PRO A 28 -9.63 2.10 4.92
CA PRO A 28 -9.10 1.19 3.91
C PRO A 28 -7.74 0.65 4.37
N LEU A 29 -7.39 -0.58 3.96
CA LEU A 29 -6.04 -1.08 4.15
C LEU A 29 -5.04 -0.06 3.60
N SER A 30 -3.81 -0.08 4.11
CA SER A 30 -2.72 0.79 3.66
C SER A 30 -2.27 0.45 2.23
N LEU A 31 -3.13 0.80 1.28
CA LEU A 31 -3.00 0.54 -0.14
C LEU A 31 -2.39 1.76 -0.81
N TRP A 32 -1.30 1.54 -1.54
CA TRP A 32 -0.62 2.55 -2.33
C TRP A 32 -0.71 2.21 -3.83
N PRO A 33 -0.62 3.20 -4.73
CA PRO A 33 -0.42 2.93 -6.15
C PRO A 33 0.89 2.14 -6.40
N TRP A 34 0.89 1.12 -7.26
CA TRP A 34 2.10 0.32 -7.51
C TRP A 34 3.31 1.16 -7.97
N GLN A 35 3.08 2.24 -8.73
CA GLN A 35 4.17 3.11 -9.20
C GLN A 35 4.89 3.79 -8.04
N GLU A 36 4.16 4.16 -6.99
CA GLU A 36 4.74 4.76 -5.79
C GLU A 36 5.52 3.73 -4.98
N VAL A 37 5.00 2.49 -4.91
CA VAL A 37 5.71 1.38 -4.26
C VAL A 37 7.00 1.04 -4.99
N VAL A 38 6.99 0.96 -6.32
CA VAL A 38 8.22 0.73 -7.11
C VAL A 38 9.26 1.81 -6.83
N LYS A 39 8.86 3.09 -6.84
CA LYS A 39 9.78 4.19 -6.47
C LYS A 39 10.31 4.04 -5.05
N ALA A 40 9.47 3.66 -4.10
CA ALA A 40 9.88 3.49 -2.70
C ALA A 40 10.89 2.35 -2.52
N VAL A 41 10.74 1.25 -3.28
CA VAL A 41 11.74 0.16 -3.31
C VAL A 41 13.08 0.67 -3.83
N PHE A 42 13.10 1.41 -4.94
CA PHE A 42 14.36 1.99 -5.48
C PHE A 42 15.01 3.03 -4.57
N LEU A 43 14.27 3.58 -3.62
CA LEU A 43 14.75 4.54 -2.62
C LEU A 43 15.10 3.86 -1.29
N ASP A 44 15.08 2.52 -1.22
CA ASP A 44 15.30 1.73 0.00
C ASP A 44 14.38 2.14 1.16
N ARG A 45 13.15 2.57 0.86
CA ARG A 45 12.16 3.01 1.87
C ARG A 45 11.21 1.90 2.30
N VAL A 46 11.08 0.85 1.50
CA VAL A 46 10.20 -0.29 1.77
C VAL A 46 10.87 -1.58 1.30
N ASP A 47 10.68 -2.65 2.07
CA ASP A 47 11.17 -3.99 1.75
C ASP A 47 10.11 -4.83 1.04
N ILE A 48 10.56 -5.70 0.13
CA ILE A 48 9.70 -6.69 -0.54
C ILE A 48 9.64 -7.95 0.32
N ILE A 49 8.44 -8.37 0.67
CA ILE A 49 8.17 -9.63 1.37
C ILE A 49 7.63 -10.64 0.36
N ALA A 50 8.25 -11.82 0.30
CA ALA A 50 7.92 -12.92 -0.61
C ALA A 50 7.03 -13.97 0.06
#